data_AF-X1M1B2-F1
#
_entry.id   AF-X1M1B2-F1
#
_cell.length_a   1.000
_cell.length_b   1.000
_cell.length_c   1.000
_cell.angle_alpha   90.00
_cell.angle_beta   90.00
_cell.angle_gamma   90.00
#
_symmetry.space_group_name_H-M   'P 1'
#
loop_
_entity.id
_entity.type
_entity.pdbx_description
1 polymer ?
#
loop_
_entity_poly.entity_id
_entity_poly.type
_entity_poly.pdbx_seq_one_letter_code
_entity_poly.pdbx_strand_id
1 'polypeptide(L)'
;TIATNMAGRGTDIVLGPGVAEIGGLHVLGTERHEARRIDNQLRGRCGRQGDAGSTQFFLSFDDDLMRIFAPEWTVKALSWIGWEEGQPIYHKRISKGIEKAQKKVEERNFEVRKSLLEYDEVMDYQRKIFYSRRREILAGKGLKNLIHEMIDSTIATN
;
A
#
# COMPACT_ATOMS: atom_id res chain seq x y z
N THR A 1 2.48 13.12 20.39
CA THR A 1 1.77 11.83 20.25
C THR A 1 2.55 10.94 19.32
N ILE A 2 2.82 9.68 19.71
CA ILE A 2 3.43 8.69 18.82
C ILE A 2 2.30 7.79 18.30
N ALA A 3 2.23 7.61 16.99
CA ALA A 3 1.21 6.80 16.33
C ALA A 3 1.88 5.89 15.30
N THR A 4 1.53 4.61 15.33
CA THR A 4 1.88 3.66 14.27
C THR A 4 0.90 3.79 13.10
N ASN A 5 1.24 3.24 11.92
CA ASN A 5 0.57 3.51 10.64
C ASN A 5 -0.97 3.49 10.66
N MET A 6 -1.60 2.62 11.46
CA MET A 6 -3.05 2.49 11.52
C MET A 6 -3.70 3.20 12.71
N ALA A 7 -2.92 3.70 13.66
CA ALA A 7 -3.43 4.32 14.87
C ALA A 7 -4.13 5.65 14.58
N GLY A 8 -5.29 5.86 15.20
CA GLY A 8 -6.06 7.11 15.08
C GLY A 8 -6.59 7.40 13.67
N ARG A 9 -6.73 6.39 12.79
CA ARG A 9 -7.35 6.56 11.47
C ARG A 9 -8.83 6.91 11.60
N GLY A 10 -9.26 7.94 10.88
CA GLY A 10 -10.65 8.44 10.92
C GLY A 10 -10.93 9.49 11.99
N THR A 11 -10.02 9.71 12.94
CA THR A 11 -10.14 10.77 13.95
C THR A 11 -9.49 12.06 13.47
N ASP A 12 -10.17 13.18 13.68
CA ASP A 12 -9.63 14.52 13.42
C ASP A 12 -8.76 15.03 14.57
N ILE A 13 -7.74 15.82 14.23
CA ILE A 13 -6.87 16.49 15.21
C ILE A 13 -7.23 17.97 15.15
N VAL A 14 -8.10 18.39 16.05
CA VAL A 14 -8.50 19.80 16.18
C VAL A 14 -7.44 20.55 16.97
N LEU A 15 -7.04 21.72 16.48
CA LEU A 15 -6.10 22.58 17.18
C LEU A 15 -6.74 23.19 18.43
N GLY A 16 -6.04 23.13 19.56
CA GLY A 16 -6.45 23.84 20.77
C GLY A 16 -6.31 25.36 20.65
N PRO A 17 -6.88 26.14 21.58
CA PRO A 17 -6.73 27.60 21.61
C PRO A 17 -5.25 28.02 21.60
N GLY A 18 -4.89 29.01 20.78
CA GLY A 18 -3.52 29.52 20.65
C GLY A 18 -2.53 28.64 19.88
N VAL A 19 -2.90 27.40 19.52
CA VAL A 19 -1.99 26.47 18.82
C VAL A 19 -1.77 26.88 17.35
N ALA A 20 -2.77 27.50 16.71
CA ALA A 20 -2.64 27.99 15.34
C ALA A 20 -1.58 29.11 15.22
N GLU A 21 -1.45 29.95 16.25
CA GLU A 21 -0.52 31.09 16.29
C GLU A 21 0.95 30.66 16.37
N ILE A 22 1.22 29.49 16.97
CA ILE A 22 2.56 28.90 17.06
C ILE A 22 2.92 27.99 15.87
N GLY A 23 2.11 28.01 14.79
CA GLY A 23 2.37 27.25 13.57
C GLY A 23 1.62 25.91 13.46
N GLY A 24 0.73 25.61 14.42
CA GLY A 24 -0.18 24.48 14.35
C GLY A 24 0.46 23.11 14.57
N LEU A 25 -0.16 22.07 14.01
CA LEU A 25 0.31 20.69 14.20
C LEU A 25 1.57 20.42 13.37
N HIS A 26 2.65 20.02 14.03
CA HIS A 26 3.86 19.51 13.39
C HIS A 26 3.84 17.98 13.33
N VAL A 27 3.96 17.42 12.13
CA VAL A 27 3.94 15.98 11.88
C VAL A 27 5.32 15.49 11.48
N LEU A 28 5.82 14.51 12.20
CA LEU A 28 7.11 13.88 11.97
C LEU A 28 6.91 12.45 11.45
N GLY A 29 7.46 12.16 10.28
CA GLY A 29 7.61 10.81 9.76
C GLY A 29 9.01 10.29 10.08
N THR A 30 9.10 9.13 10.72
CA THR A 30 10.37 8.48 11.09
C THR A 30 10.97 7.66 9.95
N GLU A 31 10.17 7.35 8.95
CA GLU A 31 10.56 6.59 7.77
C GLU A 31 9.68 7.00 6.58
N ARG A 32 9.98 6.45 5.41
CA ARG A 32 9.11 6.53 4.24
C ARG A 32 8.47 5.18 3.97
N HIS A 33 7.15 5.21 3.83
CA HIS A 33 6.40 4.01 3.48
C HIS A 33 6.66 3.65 2.01
N GLU A 34 6.60 2.36 1.68
CA GLU A 34 6.74 1.88 0.29
C GLU A 34 5.75 2.57 -0.67
N ALA A 35 4.53 2.76 -0.18
CA ALA A 35 3.46 3.45 -0.88
C ALA A 35 3.38 4.93 -0.48
N ARG A 36 3.54 5.82 -1.47
CA ARG A 36 3.45 7.29 -1.32
C ARG A 36 2.11 7.73 -0.74
N ARG A 37 1.05 6.99 -1.03
CA ARG A 37 -0.30 7.26 -0.50
C ARG A 37 -0.34 7.24 1.03
N ILE A 38 0.45 6.41 1.69
CA ILE A 38 0.49 6.33 3.15
C ILE A 38 1.23 7.52 3.74
N ASP A 39 2.35 7.93 3.14
CA ASP A 39 3.03 9.17 3.52
C ASP A 39 2.10 10.40 3.40
N ASN A 40 1.32 10.47 2.32
CA ASN A 40 0.35 11.55 2.12
C ASN A 40 -0.79 11.51 3.15
N GLN A 41 -1.18 10.34 3.65
CA GLN A 41 -2.12 10.24 4.75
C GLN A 41 -1.54 10.79 6.05
N LEU A 42 -0.25 10.55 6.31
CA LEU A 42 0.44 11.15 7.46
C LEU A 42 0.51 12.68 7.30
N ARG A 43 0.88 13.18 6.11
CA ARG A 43 0.87 14.62 5.81
C ARG A 43 -0.50 15.27 6.03
N GLY A 44 -1.57 14.59 5.60
CA GLY A 44 -2.95 15.08 5.74
C GLY A 44 -3.51 15.06 7.17
N ARG A 45 -2.68 14.74 8.18
CA ARG A 45 -3.06 14.88 9.59
C ARG A 45 -2.94 16.32 10.10
N CYS A 46 -2.09 17.15 9.50
CA CYS A 46 -2.02 18.58 9.79
C CYS A 46 -2.62 19.41 8.64
N GLY A 47 -2.77 20.72 8.87
CA GLY A 47 -3.19 21.66 7.83
C GLY A 47 -4.63 21.45 7.34
N ARG A 48 -5.52 20.96 8.21
CA ARG A 48 -6.92 20.70 7.85
C ARG A 48 -7.69 22.02 7.81
N GLN A 49 -8.61 22.14 6.85
CA GLN A 49 -9.45 23.34 6.68
C GLN A 49 -8.67 24.67 6.62
N GLY A 50 -7.40 24.66 6.18
CA GLY A 50 -6.56 25.85 6.11
C GLY A 50 -5.79 26.16 7.40
N ASP A 51 -5.85 25.29 8.42
CA ASP A 51 -5.04 25.40 9.63
C ASP A 51 -3.54 25.49 9.31
N ALA A 52 -2.79 26.16 10.18
CA ALA A 52 -1.34 26.09 10.13
C ALA A 52 -0.85 24.67 10.46
N GLY A 53 0.23 24.25 9.81
CA GLY A 53 0.81 22.95 10.07
C GLY A 53 2.06 22.72 9.24
N SER A 54 2.87 21.76 9.66
CA SER A 54 4.10 21.41 8.96
C SER A 54 4.37 19.92 9.04
N THR A 55 5.06 19.40 8.03
CA THR A 55 5.39 17.97 7.93
C THR A 55 6.86 17.82 7.61
N GLN A 56 7.55 16.95 8.33
CA GLN A 56 8.94 16.61 8.03
C GLN A 56 9.15 15.10 8.11
N PHE A 57 9.90 14.56 7.16
CA PHE A 57 10.25 13.15 7.11
C PHE A 57 11.75 13.02 7.33
N PHE A 58 12.11 12.15 8.26
CA PHE A 58 13.46 11.67 8.48
C PHE A 58 13.59 10.29 7.85
N LEU A 59 14.76 10.02 7.26
CA LEU A 59 15.08 8.73 6.66
C LEU A 59 16.51 8.38 7.02
N SER A 60 16.79 7.09 7.14
CA SER A 60 18.13 6.54 7.18
C SER A 60 18.43 5.74 5.92
N PHE A 61 19.70 5.63 5.55
CA PHE A 61 20.12 4.71 4.49
C PHE A 61 19.87 3.23 4.87
N ASP A 62 19.75 2.94 6.17
CA ASP A 62 19.46 1.61 6.68
C ASP A 62 17.99 1.21 6.57
N ASP A 63 17.08 2.14 6.23
CA ASP A 63 15.66 1.88 6.11
C ASP A 63 15.37 0.89 4.96
N ASP A 64 14.32 0.09 5.08
CA ASP A 64 13.98 -0.95 4.09
C ASP A 64 13.79 -0.38 2.66
N LEU A 65 13.10 0.77 2.55
CA LEU A 65 12.92 1.46 1.28
C LEU A 65 14.27 1.89 0.67
N MET A 66 15.19 2.34 1.51
CA MET A 66 16.51 2.81 1.10
C MET A 66 17.41 1.62 0.73
N ARG A 67 17.31 0.47 1.40
CA ARG A 67 18.02 -0.76 1.02
C ARG A 67 17.63 -1.26 -0.38
N ILE A 68 16.36 -1.11 -0.76
CA ILE A 68 15.88 -1.48 -2.10
C ILE A 68 16.43 -0.52 -3.19
N PHE A 69 16.70 0.74 -2.83
CA PHE A 69 17.03 1.80 -3.79
C PHE A 69 18.52 2.18 -3.85
N ALA A 70 19.22 2.12 -2.71
CA ALA A 70 20.61 2.50 -2.54
C ALA A 70 21.41 1.22 -2.25
N PRO A 71 21.96 0.58 -3.30
CA PRO A 71 22.87 -0.53 -3.09
C PRO A 71 24.07 -0.05 -2.25
N GLU A 72 24.74 -0.97 -1.55
CA GLU A 72 25.85 -0.64 -0.64
C GLU A 72 26.91 0.30 -1.23
N TRP A 73 27.13 0.26 -2.56
CA TRP A 73 28.08 1.14 -3.23
C TRP A 73 27.69 2.62 -3.19
N THR A 74 26.39 2.95 -3.14
CA THR A 74 25.93 4.35 -3.11
C THR A 74 26.28 5.02 -1.79
N VAL A 75 26.15 4.27 -0.69
CA VAL A 75 26.57 4.72 0.65
C VAL A 75 28.08 4.89 0.70
N LYS A 76 28.84 3.94 0.14
CA LYS A 76 30.32 4.02 0.04
C LYS A 76 30.77 5.23 -0.80
N ALA A 77 30.11 5.50 -1.92
CA ALA A 77 30.43 6.65 -2.76
C ALA A 77 30.19 7.99 -2.05
N LEU A 78 29.12 8.09 -1.24
CA LEU A 78 28.85 9.28 -0.42
C LEU A 78 29.89 9.46 0.68
N SER A 79 30.33 8.39 1.35
CA SER A 79 31.41 8.47 2.35
C SER A 79 32.74 8.93 1.75
N TRP A 80 33.06 8.53 0.51
CA TRP A 80 34.28 8.95 -0.19
C TRP A 80 34.27 10.42 -0.62
N ILE A 81 33.10 11.03 -0.77
CA ILE A 81 32.96 12.46 -1.11
C ILE A 81 33.13 13.36 0.14
N GLY A 82 33.47 12.78 1.30
CA GLY A 82 33.74 13.53 2.52
C GLY A 82 32.49 13.82 3.33
N TRP A 83 31.46 12.97 3.22
CA TRP A 83 30.28 13.06 4.05
C TRP A 83 30.55 12.44 5.42
N GLU A 84 30.49 13.26 6.47
CA GLU A 84 30.73 12.82 7.85
C GLU A 84 29.48 12.17 8.47
N GLU A 85 29.71 11.14 9.28
CA GLU A 85 28.65 10.46 10.02
C GLU A 85 27.96 11.44 10.97
N GLY A 86 26.63 11.57 10.85
CA GLY A 86 25.82 12.48 11.66
C GLY A 86 25.50 13.83 11.00
N GLN A 87 26.05 14.16 9.83
CA GLN A 87 25.52 15.29 9.06
C GLN A 87 24.13 14.95 8.49
N PRO A 88 23.22 15.92 8.33
CA PRO A 88 21.97 15.70 7.61
C PRO A 88 22.11 16.06 6.12
N ILE A 89 21.60 15.18 5.23
CA ILE A 89 21.55 15.48 3.78
C ILE A 89 20.23 16.14 3.42
N TYR A 90 20.33 17.36 2.89
CA TYR A 90 19.21 18.08 2.29
C TYR A 90 19.47 18.33 0.80
N HIS A 91 19.40 17.27 -0.01
CA HIS A 91 19.61 17.40 -1.46
C HIS A 91 18.36 17.01 -2.27
N LYS A 92 17.84 17.94 -3.08
CA LYS A 92 16.63 17.74 -3.90
C LYS A 92 16.72 16.51 -4.82
N ARG A 93 17.92 16.17 -5.29
CA ARG A 93 18.12 14.96 -6.14
C ARG A 93 17.88 13.66 -5.37
N ILE A 94 18.23 13.62 -4.08
CA ILE A 94 18.03 12.44 -3.24
C ILE A 94 16.54 12.27 -2.94
N SER A 95 15.84 13.36 -2.61
CA SER A 95 14.38 13.32 -2.45
C SER A 95 13.66 12.83 -3.73
N LYS A 96 14.09 13.25 -4.93
CA LYS A 96 13.56 12.74 -6.20
C LYS A 96 13.91 11.25 -6.43
N GLY A 97 15.09 10.81 -5.99
CA GLY A 97 15.49 9.39 -6.04
C GLY A 97 14.55 8.52 -5.20
N ILE A 98 14.28 8.95 -3.97
CA ILE A 98 13.34 8.28 -3.05
C ILE A 98 11.93 8.18 -3.68
N GLU A 99 11.44 9.26 -4.30
CA GLU A 99 10.13 9.25 -4.96
C GLU A 99 10.07 8.24 -6.12
N LYS A 100 11.15 8.08 -6.88
CA LYS A 100 11.27 7.05 -7.92
C LYS A 100 11.32 5.64 -7.34
N ALA A 101 11.99 5.46 -6.19
CA ALA A 101 12.03 4.19 -5.48
C ALA A 101 10.63 3.75 -5.07
N GLN A 102 9.87 4.64 -4.42
CA GLN A 102 8.48 4.38 -4.02
C GLN A 102 7.63 3.99 -5.23
N LYS A 103 7.74 4.71 -6.35
CA LYS A 103 7.01 4.39 -7.57
C LYS A 103 7.34 2.98 -8.09
N LYS A 104 8.61 2.58 -8.08
CA LYS A 104 9.04 1.25 -8.52
C LYS A 104 8.49 0.14 -7.63
N VAL A 105 8.44 0.36 -6.31
CA VAL A 105 7.83 -0.59 -5.37
C VAL A 105 6.32 -0.67 -5.56
N GLU A 106 5.65 0.47 -5.81
CA GLU A 106 4.22 0.51 -6.15
C GLU A 106 3.91 -0.24 -7.46
N GLU A 107 4.73 -0.08 -8.49
CA GLU A 107 4.62 -0.81 -9.78
C GLU A 107 4.77 -2.31 -9.56
N ARG A 108 5.79 -2.76 -8.82
CA ARG A 108 5.97 -4.17 -8.46
C ARG A 108 4.76 -4.72 -7.71
N ASN A 109 4.24 -3.98 -6.73
CA ASN A 109 3.07 -4.38 -5.96
C ASN A 109 1.80 -4.43 -6.84
N PHE A 110 1.69 -3.55 -7.83
CA PHE A 110 0.60 -3.57 -8.80
C PHE A 110 0.67 -4.82 -9.70
N GLU A 111 1.85 -5.16 -10.22
CA GLU A 111 2.06 -6.37 -11.02
C GLU A 111 1.70 -7.64 -10.24
N VAL A 112 2.16 -7.76 -8.99
CA VAL A 112 1.81 -8.89 -8.11
C VAL A 112 0.29 -9.00 -7.95
N ARG A 113 -0.40 -7.89 -7.68
CA ARG A 113 -1.87 -7.89 -7.55
C ARG A 113 -2.56 -8.25 -8.86
N LYS A 114 -2.03 -7.81 -10.00
CA LYS A 114 -2.57 -8.15 -11.32
C LYS A 114 -2.49 -9.65 -11.56
N SER A 115 -1.32 -10.26 -11.34
CA SER A 115 -1.16 -11.71 -11.49
C SER A 115 -2.06 -12.48 -10.52
N LEU A 116 -2.18 -12.04 -9.26
CA LEU A 116 -3.11 -12.65 -8.30
C LEU A 116 -4.57 -12.57 -8.77
N LEU A 117 -4.99 -11.44 -9.34
CA LEU A 117 -6.34 -11.28 -9.91
C LEU A 117 -6.58 -12.26 -11.07
N GLU A 118 -5.61 -12.44 -11.97
CA GLU A 118 -5.71 -13.38 -13.09
C GLU A 118 -5.91 -14.84 -12.60
N TYR A 119 -5.23 -15.24 -11.52
CA TYR A 119 -5.46 -16.55 -10.89
C TYR A 119 -6.85 -16.64 -10.23
N ASP A 120 -7.26 -15.58 -9.54
CA ASP A 120 -8.57 -15.51 -8.88
C ASP A 120 -9.74 -15.54 -9.88
N GLU A 121 -9.58 -14.98 -11.08
CA GLU A 121 -10.62 -15.00 -12.13
C GLU A 121 -11.03 -16.42 -12.52
N VAL A 122 -10.08 -17.36 -12.62
CA VAL A 122 -10.37 -18.77 -12.89
C VAL A 122 -11.20 -19.38 -11.76
N MET A 123 -10.82 -19.11 -10.52
CA MET A 123 -11.53 -19.61 -9.34
C MET A 123 -12.92 -18.98 -9.21
N ASP A 124 -13.06 -17.69 -9.55
CA ASP A 124 -14.34 -16.99 -9.52
C ASP A 124 -15.30 -17.51 -10.59
N TYR A 125 -14.80 -17.80 -11.80
CA TYR A 125 -15.61 -18.44 -12.85
C TYR A 125 -16.17 -19.79 -12.40
N GLN A 126 -15.31 -20.67 -11.88
CA GLN A 126 -15.73 -21.97 -11.35
C GLN A 126 -16.73 -21.81 -10.19
N ARG A 127 -16.46 -20.86 -9.28
CA ARG A 127 -17.32 -20.52 -8.15
C ARG A 127 -18.72 -20.10 -8.62
N LYS A 128 -18.81 -19.20 -9.60
CA LYS A 128 -20.08 -18.71 -10.15
C LYS A 128 -20.91 -19.84 -10.75
N ILE A 129 -20.30 -20.72 -11.56
CA ILE A 129 -21.00 -21.88 -12.14
C ILE A 129 -21.52 -22.78 -11.03
N PHE A 130 -20.65 -23.16 -10.09
CA PHE A 130 -21.02 -24.07 -9.00
C PHE A 130 -22.16 -23.49 -8.15
N TYR A 131 -22.06 -22.23 -7.74
CA TYR A 131 -23.09 -21.59 -6.93
C TYR A 131 -24.39 -21.32 -7.69
N SER A 132 -24.34 -21.09 -9.01
CA SER A 132 -25.54 -21.00 -9.85
C SER A 132 -26.28 -22.34 -9.87
N ARG A 133 -25.58 -23.43 -10.18
CA ARG A 133 -26.15 -24.78 -10.20
C ARG A 133 -26.68 -25.20 -8.82
N ARG A 134 -25.92 -24.92 -7.75
CA ARG A 134 -26.38 -25.14 -6.38
C ARG A 134 -27.66 -24.38 -6.06
N ARG A 135 -27.80 -23.13 -6.53
CA ARG A 135 -29.00 -22.31 -6.31
C ARG A 135 -30.22 -22.90 -7.01
N GLU A 136 -30.07 -23.42 -8.23
CA GLU A 136 -31.15 -24.08 -8.97
C GLU A 136 -31.61 -25.37 -8.29
N ILE A 137 -30.66 -26.19 -7.81
CA ILE A 137 -30.93 -27.40 -7.03
C ILE A 137 -31.70 -27.06 -5.75
N LEU A 138 -31.24 -26.06 -5.00
CA LEU A 138 -31.92 -25.62 -3.77
C LEU A 138 -33.32 -25.06 -4.03
N ALA A 139 -33.56 -24.48 -5.20
CA ALA A 139 -34.87 -24.02 -5.62
C ALA A 139 -35.78 -25.14 -6.15
N GLY A 140 -35.29 -26.39 -6.20
CA GLY A 140 -36.05 -27.56 -6.66
C GLY A 140 -36.34 -27.60 -8.17
N LYS A 141 -35.63 -26.80 -8.97
CA LYS A 141 -35.88 -26.68 -10.42
C LYS A 141 -35.05 -27.71 -11.20
N GLY A 142 -35.71 -28.52 -12.04
CA GLY A 142 -35.03 -29.33 -13.06
C GLY A 142 -34.15 -30.47 -12.56
N LEU A 143 -34.27 -30.86 -11.28
CA LEU A 143 -33.34 -31.82 -10.64
C LEU A 143 -33.32 -33.19 -11.33
N LYS A 144 -34.49 -33.70 -11.76
CA LYS A 144 -34.58 -34.99 -12.44
C LYS A 144 -33.81 -34.99 -13.77
N ASN A 145 -33.98 -33.94 -14.58
CA ASN A 145 -33.28 -33.80 -15.86
C ASN A 145 -31.77 -33.68 -15.64
N LEU A 146 -31.36 -32.90 -14.64
CA LEU A 146 -29.95 -32.74 -14.28
C LEU A 146 -29.27 -34.07 -13.93
N ILE A 147 -29.96 -34.94 -13.18
CA ILE A 147 -29.46 -36.27 -12.82
C ILE A 147 -29.35 -37.16 -14.06
N HIS A 148 -30.38 -37.17 -14.92
CA HIS A 148 -30.32 -37.93 -16.16
C HIS A 148 -29.17 -37.47 -17.07
N GLU A 149 -28.97 -36.17 -17.24
CA GLU A 149 -27.84 -35.62 -18.00
C GLU A 149 -26.48 -36.07 -17.44
N MET A 150 -26.33 -36.10 -16.11
CA MET A 150 -25.09 -36.58 -15.47
C MET A 150 -24.86 -38.08 -15.67
N ILE A 151 -25.92 -38.89 -15.65
CA ILE A 151 -25.84 -40.33 -15.93
C ILE A 151 -25.41 -40.56 -17.38
N ASP A 152 -26.08 -39.90 -18.33
CA ASP A 152 -25.80 -40.03 -19.76
C ASP A 152 -24.37 -39.58 -20.09
N SER A 153 -23.89 -38.48 -19.49
CA SER A 153 -22.51 -38.02 -19.71
C SER A 153 -21.49 -39.03 -19.18
N THR A 154 -21.78 -39.70 -18.06
CA THR A 154 -20.87 -40.69 -17.47
C THR A 154 -20.78 -41.94 -18.34
N ILE A 155 -21.92 -42.40 -18.89
CA ILE A 155 -21.96 -43.55 -19.80
C ILE A 155 -21.22 -43.25 -21.10
N ALA A 156 -21.36 -42.04 -21.66
CA ALA A 156 -20.71 -41.65 -22.91
C ALA A 156 -19.18 -41.43 -22.80
N THR A 157 -18.65 -41.30 -21.58
CA THR A 157 -17.21 -41.08 -21.34
C THR A 157 -16.45 -42.39 -21.09
N ASN A 158 -17.16 -43.52 -20.91
CA ASN A 158 -16.62 -44.88 -20.90
C ASN A 158 -16.72 -45.53 -22.28
#